data_AF-A0A2V7WBT6-F1
#
_entry.id   AF-A0A2V7WBT6-F1
#
_cell.length_a   1.000
_cell.length_b   1.000
_cell.length_c   1.000
_cell.angle_alpha   90.00
_cell.angle_beta   90.00
_cell.angle_gamma   90.00
#
_symmetry.space_group_name_H-M   'P 1'
#
loop_
_entity.id
_entity.type
_entity.pdbx_description
1 polymer ?
#
loop_
_entity_poly.entity_id
_entity_poly.type
_entity_poly.pdbx_seq_one_letter_code
_entity_poly.pdbx_strand_id
1 'polypeptide(L)' 'MVCWHTVRRTTVKLPDDLDAKLRHEASRRGTTIAEITREAIEAHLGGGSRRRLIAAKAGRSGRRDTARRIEEIIRREARR' A
#
# COMPACT_ATOMS: atom_id res chain seq x y z
N MET A 1 32.80 -22.40 3.73
CA MET A 1 31.80 -22.16 2.66
C MET A 1 30.82 -21.13 3.19
N VAL A 2 31.00 -19.86 2.86
CA VAL A 2 30.18 -18.78 3.44
C VAL A 2 29.10 -18.40 2.42
N CYS A 3 27.84 -18.69 2.73
CA CYS A 3 26.69 -18.34 1.90
C CYS A 3 26.53 -16.81 1.81
N TRP A 4 26.80 -16.19 0.65
CA TRP A 4 26.63 -14.74 0.43
C TRP A 4 25.97 -14.40 -0.93
N HIS A 5 24.93 -15.12 -1.35
CA HIS A 5 24.27 -14.86 -2.64
C HIS A 5 22.74 -14.69 -2.54
N THR A 6 22.27 -13.73 -1.75
CA THR A 6 20.85 -13.29 -1.86
C THR A 6 20.63 -11.78 -1.91
N VAL A 7 21.62 -10.92 -1.56
CA VAL A 7 21.43 -9.46 -1.58
C VAL A 7 22.60 -8.77 -2.30
N ARG A 8 22.29 -7.85 -3.22
CA ARG A 8 23.27 -6.98 -3.90
C ARG A 8 23.22 -5.57 -3.31
N ARG A 9 24.40 -4.94 -3.10
CA ARG A 9 24.50 -3.55 -2.63
C ARG A 9 24.35 -2.59 -3.80
N THR A 10 23.44 -1.63 -3.66
CA THR A 10 23.26 -0.52 -4.61
C THR A 10 23.45 0.81 -3.87
N THR A 11 24.31 1.68 -4.39
CA THR A 11 24.49 3.03 -3.84
C THR A 11 23.65 4.02 -4.65
N VAL A 12 22.71 4.70 -4.01
CA VAL A 12 21.88 5.74 -4.62
C VAL A 12 22.09 7.06 -3.88
N LYS A 13 22.08 8.18 -4.61
CA LYS A 13 22.07 9.52 -4.02
C LYS A 13 20.62 9.94 -3.81
N LEU A 14 20.27 10.34 -2.60
CA LEU A 14 18.94 10.83 -2.24
C LEU A 14 19.03 12.32 -1.94
N PRO A 15 18.01 13.13 -2.31
CA PRO A 15 17.88 14.49 -1.80
C PRO A 15 17.81 14.50 -0.27
N ASP A 16 18.38 15.51 0.36
CA ASP A 16 18.47 15.59 1.84
C ASP A 16 17.08 15.57 2.50
N ASP A 17 16.10 16.26 1.92
CA ASP A 17 14.72 16.26 2.41
C ASP A 17 14.08 14.87 2.39
N LEU A 18 14.47 14.02 1.43
CA LEU A 18 13.98 12.66 1.33
C LEU A 18 14.65 11.76 2.37
N ASP A 19 15.95 11.92 2.62
CA ASP A 19 16.67 11.21 3.68
C ASP A 19 16.08 11.55 5.07
N ALA A 20 15.79 12.83 5.32
CA ALA A 20 15.15 13.28 6.56
C ALA A 20 13.79 12.60 6.79
N LYS A 21 12.95 12.54 5.74
CA LYS A 21 11.65 11.85 5.80
C LYS A 21 11.80 10.34 6.04
N LEU A 22 12.77 9.69 5.39
CA LEU A 22 13.05 8.26 5.59
C LEU A 22 13.49 7.95 7.01
N ARG A 23 14.35 8.77 7.60
CA ARG A 23 14.77 8.64 9.00
C ARG A 23 13.61 8.80 9.97
N HIS A 24 12.77 9.80 9.74
CA HIS A 24 11.59 10.02 10.55
C HIS A 24 10.64 8.81 10.49
N GLU A 25 10.37 8.29 9.29
CA GLU A 25 9.46 7.16 9.12
C GLU A 25 10.04 5.86 9.70
N ALA A 26 11.35 5.64 9.59
CA ALA A 26 12.05 4.53 10.22
C ALA A 26 11.89 4.56 11.75
N SER A 27 12.09 5.74 12.35
CA SER A 27 11.88 5.95 13.78
C SER A 27 10.43 5.73 14.19
N ARG A 28 9.48 6.30 13.42
CA ARG A 28 8.03 6.20 13.68
C ARG A 28 7.52 4.77 13.62
N ARG A 29 8.03 3.95 12.70
CA ARG A 29 7.63 2.54 12.52
C ARG A 29 8.47 1.55 13.35
N GLY A 30 9.55 2.01 13.99
CA GLY A 30 10.48 1.13 14.70
C GLY A 30 11.20 0.14 13.77
N THR A 31 11.45 0.54 12.52
CA THR A 31 12.10 -0.29 11.49
C THR A 31 13.31 0.44 10.88
N THR A 32 14.04 -0.21 9.98
CA THR A 32 15.23 0.38 9.36
C THR A 32 14.90 1.12 8.06
N ILE A 33 15.73 2.10 7.71
CA ILE A 33 15.65 2.79 6.40
C ILE A 33 15.77 1.76 5.26
N ALA A 34 16.59 0.72 5.43
CA ALA A 34 16.77 -0.33 4.43
C ALA A 34 15.49 -1.15 4.20
N GLU A 35 14.72 -1.44 5.24
CA GLU A 35 13.44 -2.14 5.13
C GLU A 35 12.40 -1.29 4.41
N ILE A 36 12.24 -0.03 4.82
CA ILE A 36 11.35 0.93 4.14
C ILE A 36 11.74 1.09 2.67
N THR A 37 13.05 1.19 2.40
CA THR A 37 13.56 1.35 1.03
C THR A 37 13.24 0.13 0.17
N ARG A 38 13.44 -1.10 0.69
CA ARG A 38 13.06 -2.32 -0.03
C ARG A 38 11.56 -2.39 -0.27
N GLU A 39 10.74 -2.14 0.75
CA GLU A 39 9.27 -2.12 0.63
C GLU A 39 8.82 -1.12 -0.45
N ALA A 40 9.37 0.09 -0.44
CA ALA A 40 9.04 1.12 -1.42
C ALA A 40 9.44 0.72 -2.86
N ILE A 41 10.63 0.11 -3.04
CA ILE A 41 11.08 -0.37 -4.35
C ILE A 41 10.20 -1.54 -4.83
N GLU A 42 9.88 -2.49 -3.98
CA GLU A 42 9.00 -3.62 -4.30
C GLU A 42 7.57 -3.16 -4.64
N ALA A 43 7.04 -2.19 -3.90
CA ALA A 43 5.74 -1.58 -4.18
C ALA A 43 5.74 -0.82 -5.51
N HIS A 44 6.81 -0.06 -5.79
CA HIS A 44 6.96 0.70 -7.03
C HIS A 44 7.08 -0.21 -8.27
N LEU A 45 7.83 -1.31 -8.16
CA LEU A 45 8.02 -2.28 -9.24
C LEU A 45 6.87 -3.30 -9.35
N GLY A 46 5.87 -3.23 -8.47
CA GLY A 46 4.71 -4.12 -8.50
C GLY A 46 4.98 -5.55 -7.99
N GLY A 47 6.10 -5.79 -7.31
CA GLY A 47 6.48 -7.10 -6.77
C GLY A 47 5.76 -7.49 -5.48
N GLY A 48 5.19 -6.53 -4.74
CA GLY A 48 4.65 -6.76 -3.39
C GLY A 48 3.19 -7.20 -3.28
N SER A 49 2.39 -7.16 -4.36
CA SER A 49 1.00 -7.62 -4.29
C SER A 49 0.45 -7.94 -5.66
N ARG A 50 0.25 -9.23 -5.95
CA ARG A 50 -0.75 -9.63 -6.93
C ARG A 50 -2.06 -8.99 -6.47
N ARG A 51 -2.52 -7.91 -7.13
CA ARG A 51 -3.76 -7.19 -6.79
C ARG A 51 -4.82 -8.20 -6.36
N ARG A 52 -5.05 -8.33 -5.06
CA ARG A 52 -6.13 -9.17 -4.57
C ARG A 52 -7.38 -8.39 -4.93
N LEU A 53 -8.09 -8.81 -5.98
CA LEU A 53 -9.34 -8.20 -6.37
C LEU A 53 -10.28 -8.29 -5.16
N ILE A 54 -10.38 -7.20 -4.40
CA ILE A 54 -11.21 -7.10 -3.18
C ILE A 54 -12.71 -7.14 -3.56
N ALA A 55 -13.02 -7.05 -4.86
CA ALA A 55 -14.34 -7.02 -5.45
C ALA A 55 -14.89 -8.41 -5.84
N ALA A 56 -14.38 -9.52 -5.29
CA ALA A 56 -14.87 -10.88 -5.62
C ALA A 56 -16.39 -11.10 -5.40
N LYS A 57 -17.07 -10.19 -4.70
CA LYS A 57 -18.53 -10.19 -4.49
C LYS A 57 -19.18 -8.83 -4.84
N ALA A 58 -18.48 -7.91 -5.50
CA ALA A 58 -19.08 -6.68 -5.97
C ALA A 58 -20.22 -7.01 -6.96
N GLY A 59 -21.44 -6.54 -6.68
CA GLY A 59 -22.64 -6.88 -7.44
C GLY A 59 -23.42 -8.11 -6.95
N ARG A 60 -22.96 -8.84 -5.92
CA ARG A 60 -23.67 -10.02 -5.39
C ARG A 60 -24.90 -9.68 -4.51
N SER A 61 -25.23 -8.40 -4.33
CA SER A 61 -26.38 -7.97 -3.52
C SER A 61 -27.73 -8.28 -4.16
N GLY A 62 -27.76 -8.71 -5.43
CA GLY A 62 -28.99 -8.97 -6.20
C GLY A 62 -29.74 -7.70 -6.61
N ARG A 63 -29.31 -6.52 -6.14
CA ARG A 63 -29.92 -5.22 -6.43
C ARG A 63 -29.19 -4.52 -7.57
N ARG A 64 -29.89 -4.33 -8.69
CA ARG A 64 -29.34 -3.71 -9.92
C ARG A 64 -29.48 -2.19 -9.95
N ASP A 65 -30.25 -1.61 -9.03
CA ASP A 65 -30.61 -0.20 -8.97
C ASP A 65 -29.87 0.57 -7.85
N THR A 66 -29.02 -0.10 -7.07
CA THR A 66 -28.31 0.48 -5.92
C THR A 66 -27.58 1.78 -6.28
N ALA A 67 -26.91 1.84 -7.44
CA ALA A 67 -26.20 3.03 -7.89
C ALA A 67 -27.15 4.21 -8.19
N ARG A 68 -28.34 3.93 -8.73
CA ARG A 68 -29.35 4.95 -9.06
C ARG A 68 -30.05 5.49 -7.81
N ARG A 69 -30.06 4.71 -6.73
CA ARG A 69 -30.76 5.05 -5.47
C ARG A 69 -29.82 5.47 -4.35
N ILE A 70 -28.57 5.79 -4.66
CA ILE A 70 -27.54 6.02 -3.65
C ILE A 70 -27.93 7.17 -2.68
N GLU A 71 -28.50 8.26 -3.20
CA GLU A 71 -28.94 9.39 -2.37
C GLU A 71 -30.11 9.05 -1.44
N GLU A 72 -31.08 8.27 -1.92
CA GLU A 72 -32.22 7.80 -1.13
C GLU A 72 -31.75 6.90 0.02
N ILE A 73 -30.84 5.97 -0.28
CA ILE A 73 -30.28 5.03 0.70
C ILE A 73 -29.52 5.80 1.77
N ILE A 74 -28.61 6.70 1.39
CA ILE A 74 -27.81 7.48 2.34
C ILE A 74 -28.72 8.35 3.22
N ARG A 75 -29.73 9.01 2.64
CA ARG A 75 -30.67 9.84 3.40
C ARG A 75 -31.45 9.04 4.44
N ARG A 76 -31.83 7.81 4.11
CA ARG A 76 -32.53 6.91 5.04
C ARG A 76 -31.62 6.45 6.17
N GLU A 77 -30.40 6.01 5.86
CA GLU A 77 -29.45 5.52 6.87
C GLU A 77 -28.95 6.64 7.79
N ALA A 78 -28.75 7.86 7.28
CA ALA A 78 -28.29 9.00 8.08
C ALA A 78 -29.34 9.54 9.08
N ARG A 79 -30.60 9.13 8.94
CA ARG A 79 -31.71 9.47 9.86
C ARG A 79 -31.93 8.40 10.93
N ARG A 80 -31.17 7.30 10.87
CA ARG A 80 -31.19 6.21 11.84
C ARG A 80 -30.12 6.43 12.90
#